data_AF-A0A1N7HUS6-F1
#
_entry.id   AF-A0A1N7HUS6-F1
#
_cell.length_a   1.000
_cell.length_b   1.000
_cell.length_c   1.000
_cell.angle_alpha   90.00
_cell.angle_beta   90.00
_cell.angle_gamma   90.00
#
_symmetry.space_group_name_H-M   'P 1'
#
loop_
_entity.id
_entity.type
_entity.pdbx_description
1 polymer ?
#
loop_
_entity_poly.entity_id
_entity_poly.type
_entity_poly.pdbx_seq_one_letter_code
_entity_poly.pdbx_strand_id
1 'polypeptide(L)'
;MNSDHFSDEWEPDTTTFGDRLANLVADQLQKGEVLGYGHRDYCGIGMKINEDHHFLYGELYDGDFHAPTVFATRDLFVTWLSAQSTESLARLGDDEFYQRNQVITRKRLMEFIS
;
A
#
# COMPACT_ATOMS: atom_id res chain seq x y z
N MET A 1 -11.10 1.22 -42.56
CA MET A 1 -10.13 0.63 -41.61
C MET A 1 -10.04 1.62 -40.46
N ASN A 2 -10.91 1.46 -39.46
CA ASN A 2 -10.84 2.27 -38.25
C ASN A 2 -9.76 1.65 -37.36
N SER A 3 -8.64 2.34 -37.26
CA SER A 3 -7.64 2.09 -36.24
C SER A 3 -8.13 2.79 -34.98
N ASP A 4 -8.92 2.07 -34.19
CA ASP A 4 -9.17 2.48 -32.81
C ASP A 4 -7.86 2.28 -32.06
N HIS A 5 -7.06 3.35 -31.99
CA HIS A 5 -6.01 3.49 -30.99
C HIS A 5 -6.70 3.53 -29.62
N PHE A 6 -6.87 2.36 -29.00
CA PHE A 6 -7.01 2.27 -27.56
C PHE A 6 -5.66 2.66 -26.95
N SER A 7 -5.42 3.97 -26.84
CA SER A 7 -4.58 4.49 -25.78
C SER A 7 -5.36 4.25 -24.49
N ASP A 8 -5.12 3.12 -23.85
CA ASP A 8 -5.57 2.84 -22.49
C ASP A 8 -4.78 3.81 -21.58
N GLU A 9 -5.17 5.08 -21.60
CA GLU A 9 -4.66 6.10 -20.69
C GLU A 9 -5.12 5.65 -19.30
N TRP A 10 -4.20 5.03 -18.57
CA TRP A 10 -4.36 4.76 -17.16
C TRP A 10 -4.53 6.10 -16.44
N GLU A 11 -5.78 6.53 -16.23
CA GLU A 11 -6.05 7.69 -15.41
C GLU A 11 -5.53 7.39 -13.98
N PRO A 12 -4.64 8.24 -13.45
CA PRO A 12 -4.08 8.02 -12.13
C PRO A 12 -5.16 8.19 -11.06
N ASP A 13 -5.35 7.17 -10.21
CA ASP A 13 -6.21 7.27 -9.02
C ASP A 13 -5.52 8.13 -7.96
N THR A 14 -5.75 9.44 -8.09
CA THR A 14 -5.26 10.49 -7.19
C THR A 14 -6.19 10.76 -6.02
N THR A 15 -7.34 10.08 -5.94
CA THR A 15 -8.30 10.29 -4.85
C THR A 15 -7.70 9.77 -3.54
N THR A 16 -7.66 10.61 -2.52
CA THR A 16 -7.12 10.23 -1.21
C THR A 16 -7.95 9.11 -0.57
N PHE A 17 -7.30 8.19 0.14
CA PHE A 17 -7.96 7.06 0.77
C PHE A 17 -8.97 7.52 1.83
N GLY A 18 -8.64 8.60 2.54
CA GLY A 18 -9.49 9.23 3.55
C GLY A 18 -9.55 8.46 4.86
N ASP A 19 -9.99 9.15 5.91
CA ASP A 19 -9.88 8.66 7.29
C ASP A 19 -10.64 7.36 7.53
N ARG A 20 -11.80 7.19 6.88
CA ARG A 20 -12.62 5.99 7.05
C ARG A 20 -11.87 4.73 6.59
N LEU A 21 -11.28 4.75 5.40
CA LEU A 21 -10.55 3.60 4.87
C LEU A 21 -9.29 3.35 5.68
N ALA A 22 -8.54 4.41 6.02
CA ALA A 22 -7.32 4.31 6.82
C ALA A 22 -7.57 3.69 8.21
N ASN A 23 -8.68 4.07 8.87
CA ASN A 23 -9.07 3.48 10.16
C ASN A 23 -9.42 2.00 10.05
N LEU A 24 -10.18 1.60 9.02
CA LEU A 24 -10.55 0.19 8.83
C LEU A 24 -9.32 -0.68 8.54
N VAL A 25 -8.35 -0.16 7.79
CA VAL A 25 -7.06 -0.82 7.58
C VAL A 25 -6.32 -0.96 8.91
N ALA A 26 -6.24 0.13 9.70
CA ALA A 26 -5.59 0.09 11.00
C ALA A 26 -6.24 -0.93 11.95
N ASP A 27 -7.57 -1.08 11.92
CA ASP A 27 -8.30 -2.08 12.71
C ASP A 27 -7.87 -3.51 12.36
N GLN A 28 -7.72 -3.81 11.06
CA GLN A 28 -7.27 -5.14 10.63
C GLN A 28 -5.83 -5.40 11.06
N LEU A 29 -4.93 -4.45 10.88
CA LEU A 29 -3.53 -4.58 11.29
C LEU A 29 -3.42 -4.80 12.82
N GLN A 30 -4.22 -4.12 13.62
CA GLN A 30 -4.24 -4.30 15.07
C GLN A 30 -4.78 -5.66 15.53
N LYS A 31 -5.54 -6.37 14.69
CA LYS A 31 -5.93 -7.77 14.95
C LYS A 31 -4.81 -8.76 14.64
N GLY A 32 -3.68 -8.30 14.12
CA GLY A 32 -2.55 -9.12 13.70
C GLY A 32 -2.59 -9.52 12.22
N GLU A 33 -3.56 -9.02 11.45
CA GLU A 33 -3.59 -9.25 10.01
C GLU A 33 -2.42 -8.54 9.32
N VAL A 34 -1.93 -9.14 8.24
CA VAL A 34 -0.82 -8.59 7.44
C VAL A 34 -1.33 -8.33 6.02
N LEU A 35 -1.16 -7.11 5.55
CA LEU A 35 -1.38 -6.79 4.15
C LEU A 35 -0.06 -6.95 3.40
N GLY A 36 0.10 -8.01 2.62
CA GLY A 36 1.33 -8.25 1.89
C GLY A 36 1.28 -9.58 1.16
N TYR A 37 2.14 -9.74 0.16
CA TYR A 37 2.41 -11.04 -0.42
C TYR A 37 3.61 -11.67 0.28
N GLY A 38 3.63 -13.00 0.35
CA GLY A 38 4.76 -13.78 0.84
C GLY A 38 5.17 -14.78 -0.21
N HIS A 39 6.22 -14.47 -0.97
CA HIS A 39 6.83 -15.37 -1.93
C HIS A 39 8.35 -15.14 -1.96
N ARG A 40 9.07 -15.97 -2.72
CA ARG A 40 10.50 -15.74 -2.90
C ARG A 40 10.73 -14.43 -3.68
N ASP A 41 11.84 -13.77 -3.40
CA ASP A 41 12.29 -12.51 -4.01
C ASP A 41 11.39 -11.31 -3.62
N TYR A 42 11.35 -10.26 -4.44
CA TYR A 42 10.55 -9.06 -4.19
C TYR A 42 9.05 -9.37 -4.17
N CYS A 43 8.38 -9.01 -3.08
CA CYS A 43 6.97 -9.26 -2.81
C CYS A 43 6.09 -8.01 -2.87
N GLY A 44 6.66 -6.87 -3.27
CA GLY A 44 5.95 -5.60 -3.32
C GLY A 44 6.01 -4.82 -2.02
N ILE A 45 4.99 -3.99 -1.82
CA ILE A 45 4.79 -3.20 -0.60
C ILE A 45 3.71 -3.86 0.27
N GLY A 46 3.96 -3.87 1.58
CA GLY A 46 3.01 -4.36 2.58
C GLY A 46 2.87 -3.46 3.80
N MET A 47 1.99 -3.90 4.70
CA MET A 47 1.75 -3.32 6.01
C MET A 47 1.53 -4.41 7.07
N LYS A 48 2.07 -4.22 8.28
CA LYS A 48 1.78 -5.04 9.46
C LYS A 48 1.85 -4.21 10.73
N ILE A 49 1.37 -4.76 11.84
CA ILE A 49 1.77 -4.30 13.18
C ILE A 49 2.94 -5.16 13.68
N ASN A 50 3.92 -4.56 14.35
CA ASN A 50 5.01 -5.32 14.98
C ASN A 50 4.68 -5.64 16.46
N GLU A 51 5.60 -6.32 17.13
CA GLU A 51 5.45 -6.73 18.54
C GLU A 51 5.37 -5.52 19.51
N ASP A 52 5.95 -4.38 19.13
CA ASP A 52 5.88 -3.12 19.89
C ASP A 52 4.61 -2.31 19.62
N HIS A 53 3.63 -2.88 18.89
CA HIS A 53 2.40 -2.21 18.47
C HIS A 53 2.60 -1.01 17.52
N HIS A 54 3.74 -0.96 16.82
CA HIS A 54 4.00 0.02 15.77
C HIS A 54 3.48 -0.47 14.41
N PHE A 55 2.94 0.45 13.60
CA PHE A 55 2.52 0.17 12.25
C PHE A 55 3.69 0.27 11.29
N LEU A 56 3.87 -0.72 10.44
CA LEU A 56 4.92 -0.80 9.45
C LEU A 56 4.33 -0.61 8.05
N TYR A 57 5.04 0.11 7.19
CA TYR A 57 4.80 0.21 5.75
C TYR A 57 6.14 0.10 5.03
N GLY A 58 6.29 -0.82 4.08
CA GLY A 58 7.56 -0.95 3.38
C GLY A 58 7.63 -2.12 2.42
N GLU A 59 8.81 -2.28 1.83
CA GLU A 59 9.13 -3.36 0.91
C GLU A 59 9.14 -4.71 1.62
N LEU A 60 8.66 -5.72 0.90
CA LEU A 60 8.69 -7.11 1.32
C LEU A 60 9.66 -7.88 0.42
N TYR A 61 10.58 -8.62 1.02
CA TYR A 61 11.42 -9.62 0.33
C TYR A 61 11.36 -10.92 1.10
N ASP A 62 11.18 -12.03 0.37
CA ASP A 62 11.08 -13.37 0.97
C ASP A 62 10.03 -13.45 2.11
N GLY A 63 9.00 -12.60 2.06
CA GLY A 63 7.94 -12.49 3.07
C GLY A 63 8.22 -11.57 4.26
N ASP A 64 9.41 -10.96 4.35
CA ASP A 64 9.81 -10.09 5.45
C ASP A 64 9.97 -8.63 5.06
N PHE A 65 9.81 -7.73 6.03
CA PHE A 65 9.91 -6.28 5.82
C PHE A 65 11.37 -5.82 5.81
N HIS A 66 11.76 -5.09 4.76
CA HIS A 66 13.08 -4.49 4.64
C HIS A 66 13.00 -2.97 4.85
N ALA A 67 13.67 -2.48 5.90
CA ALA A 67 13.75 -1.06 6.27
C ALA A 67 12.39 -0.30 6.20
N PRO A 68 11.33 -0.79 6.87
CA PRO A 68 10.00 -0.19 6.76
C PRO A 68 9.96 1.20 7.39
N THR A 69 9.08 2.05 6.85
CA THR A 69 8.58 3.22 7.57
C THR A 69 7.79 2.75 8.78
N VAL A 70 8.13 3.28 9.96
CA VAL A 70 7.52 2.93 11.24
C VAL A 70 6.67 4.08 11.75
N PHE A 71 5.40 3.80 12.05
CA PHE A 71 4.51 4.73 12.73
C PHE A 71 4.28 4.24 14.16
N ALA A 72 4.74 5.02 15.13
CA ALA A 72 4.70 4.62 16.54
C ALA A 72 3.28 4.54 17.11
N THR A 73 2.31 5.21 16.47
CA THR A 73 0.93 5.23 16.94
C THR A 73 -0.04 5.07 15.78
N ARG A 74 -1.26 4.62 16.13
CA ARG A 74 -2.38 4.54 15.19
C ARG A 74 -2.67 5.89 14.54
N ASP A 75 -2.67 6.98 15.31
CA ASP A 75 -3.01 8.31 14.79
C ASP A 75 -2.01 8.78 13.73
N LEU A 76 -0.72 8.51 13.95
CA LEU A 76 0.32 8.81 12.96
C LEU A 76 0.13 7.99 11.68
N PHE A 77 -0.14 6.69 11.82
CA PHE A 77 -0.40 5.81 10.68
C PHE A 77 -1.65 6.23 9.90
N VAL A 78 -2.77 6.46 10.60
CA VAL A 78 -4.06 6.83 9.98
C VAL A 78 -3.96 8.18 9.31
N THR A 79 -3.34 9.18 9.95
CA THR A 79 -3.13 10.51 9.38
C THR A 79 -2.27 10.45 8.12
N TRP A 80 -1.22 9.63 8.12
CA TRP A 80 -0.39 9.41 6.95
C TRP A 80 -1.18 8.71 5.83
N LEU A 81 -1.81 7.57 6.13
CA LEU A 81 -2.49 6.73 5.14
C LEU A 81 -3.70 7.45 4.53
N SER A 82 -4.46 8.20 5.32
CA SER A 82 -5.65 8.90 4.83
C SER A 82 -5.33 9.98 3.80
N ALA A 83 -4.12 10.56 3.88
CA ALA A 83 -3.62 11.52 2.91
C ALA A 83 -3.03 10.89 1.63
N GLN A 84 -2.82 9.57 1.61
CA GLN A 84 -2.31 8.87 0.42
C GLN A 84 -3.42 8.56 -0.58
N SER A 85 -3.04 8.37 -1.83
CA SER A 85 -3.81 7.81 -2.93
C SER A 85 -3.03 6.68 -3.61
N THR A 86 -3.70 5.94 -4.50
CA THR A 86 -3.03 4.91 -5.31
C THR A 86 -1.85 5.50 -6.08
N GLU A 87 -2.03 6.69 -6.67
CA GLU A 87 -0.98 7.38 -7.40
C GLU A 87 0.18 7.83 -6.50
N SER A 88 -0.10 8.39 -5.31
CA SER A 88 0.98 8.84 -4.42
C SER A 88 1.86 7.69 -3.91
N LEU A 89 1.29 6.48 -3.81
CA LEU A 89 2.02 5.27 -3.41
C LEU A 89 2.51 4.46 -4.60
N ALA A 90 2.38 4.98 -5.83
CA ALA A 90 2.81 4.30 -7.05
C ALA A 90 4.33 4.30 -7.26
N ARG A 91 5.11 4.93 -6.37
CA ARG A 91 6.58 4.95 -6.40
C ARG A 91 7.17 5.47 -7.72
N LEU A 92 6.50 6.42 -8.38
CA LEU A 92 6.89 6.92 -9.71
C LEU A 92 8.27 7.62 -9.76
N GLY A 93 8.84 7.96 -8.59
CA GLY A 93 10.19 8.52 -8.48
C GLY A 93 11.31 7.49 -8.35
N ASP A 94 10.99 6.19 -8.26
CA ASP A 94 11.96 5.12 -8.04
C ASP A 94 12.39 4.46 -9.36
N ASP A 95 13.29 3.47 -9.29
CA ASP A 95 13.67 2.67 -10.46
C ASP A 95 12.45 2.02 -11.12
N GLU A 96 12.47 1.89 -12.45
CA GLU A 96 11.35 1.40 -13.27
C GLU A 96 10.74 0.08 -12.75
N PHE A 97 11.58 -0.81 -12.22
CA PHE A 97 11.15 -2.07 -11.63
C PHE A 97 10.15 -1.90 -10.45
N TYR A 98 10.26 -0.84 -9.67
CA TYR A 98 9.42 -0.60 -8.49
C TYR A 98 8.17 0.22 -8.80
N GLN A 99 8.19 0.99 -9.89
CA GLN A 99 7.08 1.86 -10.25
C GLN A 99 5.80 1.05 -10.49
N ARG A 100 4.75 1.33 -9.71
CA ARG A 100 3.44 0.64 -9.74
C ARG A 100 3.52 -0.88 -9.48
N ASN A 101 4.69 -1.42 -9.17
CA ASN A 101 4.91 -2.85 -9.03
C ASN A 101 4.53 -3.32 -7.62
N GLN A 102 3.39 -4.02 -7.53
CA GLN A 102 2.87 -4.60 -6.29
C GLN A 102 2.80 -3.56 -5.13
N VAL A 103 2.46 -2.32 -5.48
CA VAL A 103 2.26 -1.21 -4.53
C VAL A 103 0.92 -1.30 -3.81
N ILE A 104 0.73 -0.48 -2.78
CA ILE A 104 -0.56 -0.35 -2.09
C ILE A 104 -1.50 0.50 -2.95
N THR A 105 -2.68 -0.05 -3.24
CA THR A 105 -3.73 0.60 -4.04
C THR A 105 -5.03 0.63 -3.26
N ARG A 106 -5.96 1.52 -3.62
CA ARG A 106 -7.31 1.54 -3.04
C ARG A 106 -7.96 0.16 -3.10
N LYS A 107 -7.83 -0.54 -4.23
CA LYS A 107 -8.38 -1.89 -4.42
C LYS A 107 -7.83 -2.87 -3.38
N ARG A 108 -6.50 -2.92 -3.18
CA ARG A 108 -5.88 -3.81 -2.18
C ARG A 108 -6.34 -3.47 -0.76
N LEU A 109 -6.47 -2.17 -0.44
CA LEU A 109 -6.99 -1.76 0.87
C LEU A 109 -8.43 -2.20 1.07
N MET A 110 -9.30 -2.04 0.07
CA MET A 110 -10.71 -2.46 0.12
C MET A 110 -10.85 -3.98 0.27
N GLU A 111 -10.05 -4.75 -0.46
CA GLU A 111 -10.00 -6.21 -0.34
C GLU A 111 -9.54 -6.65 1.06
N PHE A 112 -8.60 -5.93 1.66
CA PHE A 112 -8.06 -6.24 2.99
C PHE A 112 -9.04 -6.01 4.15
N ILE A 113 -9.93 -5.03 4.01
CA ILE A 113 -10.93 -4.68 5.03
C ILE A 113 -12.29 -5.37 4.85
N SER A 114 -12.44 -6.16 3.77
CA SER A 114 -13.66 -6.92 3.48
C SER A 114 -13.68 -8.24 4.24
#